data_AF-A0A6G7J9C9-F1
#
_entry.id   AF-A0A6G7J9C9-F1
#
_cell.length_a   1.000
_cell.length_b   1.000
_cell.length_c   1.000
_cell.angle_alpha   90.00
_cell.angle_beta   90.00
_cell.angle_gamma   90.00
#
_symmetry.space_group_name_H-M   'P 1'
#
loop_
_entity.id
_entity.type
_entity.pdbx_description
1 polymer ?
#
loop_
_entity_poly.entity_id
_entity_poly.type
_entity_poly.pdbx_seq_one_letter_code
_entity_poly.pdbx_strand_id
1 'polypeptide(L)'
;MKGYVYILECSDGSYYTGSTIDLENRLKEHQDGRGANHTKKRLPVKLVYVEEYLSIATAFEREKQIQGWSREKKKALIVGEFDALTNLAECKNETSFKYYKEKK
;
A
#
# COMPACT_ATOMS: atom_id res chain seq x y z
N MET A 1 -4.55 3.74 -20.73
CA MET A 1 -3.13 3.38 -20.47
C MET A 1 -3.09 2.59 -19.18
N LYS A 2 -2.27 1.54 -19.11
CA LYS A 2 -2.07 0.76 -17.89
C LYS A 2 -1.53 1.65 -16.78
N GLY A 3 -1.87 1.33 -15.54
CA GLY A 3 -1.37 2.00 -14.35
C GLY A 3 -0.78 0.99 -13.38
N TYR A 4 0.16 1.43 -12.57
CA TYR A 4 0.81 0.62 -11.56
C TYR A 4 0.57 1.25 -10.19
N VAL A 5 0.39 0.41 -9.18
CA VAL A 5 0.48 0.79 -7.77
C VAL A 5 1.73 0.15 -7.20
N TYR A 6 2.46 0.90 -6.38
CA TYR A 6 3.69 0.42 -5.77
C TYR A 6 3.79 0.83 -4.31
N ILE A 7 4.53 0.03 -3.53
CA ILE A 7 4.91 0.35 -2.16
C ILE A 7 6.43 0.36 -2.07
N LEU A 8 6.97 1.46 -1.53
CA LEU A 8 8.37 1.59 -1.19
C LEU A 8 8.55 1.52 0.33
N GLU A 9 9.56 0.79 0.78
CA GLU A 9 10.05 0.80 2.15
C GLU A 9 11.23 1.78 2.26
N CYS A 10 11.07 2.83 3.07
CA CYS A 10 12.15 3.75 3.39
C CYS A 10 13.08 3.15 4.45
N SER A 11 14.29 3.72 4.59
CA SER A 11 15.28 3.32 5.60
C SER A 11 14.79 3.37 7.05
N ASP A 12 13.81 4.24 7.35
CA ASP A 12 13.12 4.36 8.65
C ASP A 12 12.05 3.26 8.90
N GLY A 13 11.87 2.33 7.95
CA GLY A 13 10.83 1.30 7.99
C GLY A 13 9.42 1.83 7.71
N SER A 14 9.29 3.10 7.30
CA SER A 14 8.03 3.69 6.85
C SER A 14 7.70 3.23 5.42
N TYR A 15 6.41 2.97 5.15
CA TYR A 15 5.94 2.63 3.81
C TYR A 15 5.38 3.84 3.07
N TYR A 16 5.86 4.07 1.85
CA TYR A 16 5.31 5.01 0.90
C TYR A 16 4.50 4.25 -0.16
N THR A 17 3.28 4.69 -0.42
CA THR A 17 2.41 4.11 -1.45
C THR A 17 2.14 5.15 -2.52
N GLY A 18 2.30 4.78 -3.78
CA GLY A 18 2.02 5.64 -4.92
C GLY A 18 1.56 4.85 -6.13
N SER A 19 1.07 5.59 -7.11
CA SER A 19 0.65 5.07 -8.41
C SER A 19 1.34 5.84 -9.55
N THR A 20 1.53 5.18 -10.69
CA THR A 20 2.18 5.76 -11.86
C THR A 20 1.80 4.99 -13.11
N ILE A 21 1.88 5.62 -14.29
CA ILE A 21 1.81 4.93 -15.58
C ILE A 21 3.18 4.40 -16.01
N ASP A 22 4.26 4.94 -15.42
CA ASP A 22 5.64 4.62 -15.74
C ASP A 22 6.41 4.35 -14.46
N LEU A 23 6.55 3.06 -14.12
CA LEU A 23 7.17 2.62 -12.88
C LEU A 23 8.68 2.80 -12.89
N GLU A 24 9.33 2.50 -14.01
CA GLU A 24 10.78 2.56 -14.12
C GLU A 24 11.32 3.98 -13.98
N ASN A 25 10.75 4.97 -14.69
CA ASN A 25 11.15 6.35 -14.52
C ASN A 25 10.86 6.82 -13.10
N ARG A 26 9.72 6.42 -12.52
CA ARG A 26 9.38 6.82 -11.16
C ARG A 26 10.35 6.27 -10.12
N LEU A 27 10.78 5.02 -10.23
CA LEU A 27 11.79 4.42 -9.35
C LEU A 27 13.13 5.12 -9.49
N LYS A 28 13.56 5.44 -10.72
CA LYS A 28 14.78 6.21 -10.97
C LYS A 28 14.70 7.60 -10.33
N GLU A 29 13.58 8.32 -10.48
CA GLU A 29 13.37 9.61 -9.82
C GLU A 29 13.51 9.51 -8.30
N HIS A 30 12.94 8.47 -7.69
CA HIS A 30 13.06 8.24 -6.25
C HIS A 30 14.50 7.93 -5.84
N GLN A 31 15.24 7.11 -6.59
CA GLN A 31 16.64 6.78 -6.33
C GLN A 31 17.57 8.00 -6.49
N ASP A 32 17.34 8.84 -7.50
CA ASP A 32 18.07 10.10 -7.73
C ASP A 32 17.74 11.22 -6.72
N GLY A 33 16.84 10.98 -5.76
CA GLY A 33 16.37 12.02 -4.84
C GLY A 33 15.56 13.13 -5.54
N ARG A 34 15.01 12.85 -6.72
CA ARG A 34 14.11 13.74 -7.47
C ARG A 34 12.62 13.44 -7.23
N GLY A 35 12.30 12.29 -6.63
CA GLY A 35 10.94 11.87 -6.26
C GLY A 35 10.28 12.71 -5.15
N ALA A 36 9.16 12.25 -4.60
CA ALA A 36 8.39 13.00 -3.60
C ALA A 36 9.25 13.49 -2.41
N ASN A 37 9.01 14.71 -1.92
CA ASN A 37 9.74 15.31 -0.77
C ASN A 37 9.87 14.37 0.44
N HIS A 38 8.86 13.53 0.67
CA HIS A 38 8.84 12.53 1.73
C HIS A 38 9.92 11.44 1.55
N THR A 39 10.15 11.00 0.31
CA THR A 39 11.17 9.98 -0.03
C THR A 39 12.57 10.56 -0.15
N LYS A 40 12.72 11.83 -0.54
CA LYS A 40 14.04 12.50 -0.69
C LYS A 40 14.87 12.51 0.60
N LYS A 41 14.22 12.64 1.76
CA LYS A 41 14.89 12.70 3.07
C LYS A 41 15.13 11.32 3.71
N ARG A 42 14.67 10.24 3.08
CA ARG A 42 14.60 8.89 3.68
C ARG A 42 15.14 7.80 2.75
N LEU A 43 16.14 8.16 1.95
CA LEU A 43 16.85 7.22 1.08
C LEU A 43 17.82 6.35 1.90
N PRO A 44 18.08 5.10 1.49
CA PRO A 44 17.52 4.41 0.32
C PRO A 44 16.07 3.94 0.53
N VAL A 45 15.29 3.94 -0.56
CA VAL A 45 13.95 3.35 -0.62
C VAL A 45 13.98 2.05 -1.41
N LYS A 46 13.42 0.97 -0.87
CA LYS A 46 13.32 -0.35 -1.52
C LYS A 46 11.93 -0.54 -2.10
N LEU A 47 11.81 -0.97 -3.35
CA LEU A 47 10.53 -1.42 -3.90
C LEU A 47 10.18 -2.77 -3.26
N VAL A 48 9.08 -2.81 -2.50
CA VAL A 48 8.63 -4.02 -1.79
C VAL A 48 7.33 -4.58 -2.34
N TYR A 49 6.58 -3.82 -3.12
CA TYR A 49 5.33 -4.27 -3.75
C TYR A 49 5.06 -3.52 -5.05
N VAL A 50 4.50 -4.22 -6.04
CA VAL A 50 3.98 -3.65 -7.29
C VAL A 50 2.76 -4.44 -7.75
N GLU A 51 1.75 -3.72 -8.26
CA GLU A 51 0.53 -4.29 -8.82
C GLU A 51 0.15 -3.53 -10.10
N GLU A 52 -0.07 -4.27 -11.19
CA GLU A 52 -0.48 -3.72 -12.49
C GLU A 52 -2.01 -3.67 -12.60
N TYR A 53 -2.50 -2.57 -13.17
CA TYR A 53 -3.90 -2.33 -13.48
C TYR A 53 -4.08 -1.93 -14.94
N LEU A 54 -5.25 -2.27 -15.50
CA LEU A 54 -5.62 -1.93 -16.87
C LEU A 54 -5.77 -0.42 -17.11
N SER A 55 -6.00 0.35 -16.04
CA SER A 55 -6.18 1.79 -16.05
C SER A 55 -5.45 2.48 -14.89
N ILE A 56 -4.92 3.68 -15.14
CA ILE A 56 -4.39 4.54 -14.08
C ILE A 56 -5.47 4.95 -13.06
N ALA A 57 -6.74 5.03 -13.48
CA ALA A 57 -7.84 5.34 -12.56
C ALA A 57 -8.00 4.24 -11.51
N THR A 58 -8.02 2.96 -11.94
CA THR A 58 -8.10 1.82 -11.03
C THR A 58 -6.88 1.69 -10.13
N ALA A 59 -5.69 2.02 -10.65
CA ALA A 59 -4.47 2.10 -9.83
C ALA A 59 -4.59 3.19 -8.76
N PHE A 60 -5.13 4.36 -9.10
CA PHE A 60 -5.32 5.45 -8.15
C PHE A 60 -6.37 5.13 -7.07
N GLU A 61 -7.46 4.45 -7.42
CA GLU A 61 -8.44 3.96 -6.45
C GLU A 61 -7.82 2.97 -5.46
N ARG A 62 -7.00 2.04 -5.98
CA ARG A 62 -6.24 1.10 -5.15
C ARG A 62 -5.20 1.81 -4.27
N GLU A 63 -4.48 2.81 -4.79
CA GLU A 63 -3.54 3.62 -4.02
C GLU A 63 -4.24 4.23 -2.79
N LYS A 64 -5.39 4.88 -3.00
CA LYS A 64 -6.18 5.46 -1.90
C LYS A 64 -6.60 4.43 -0.86
N GLN A 65 -7.02 3.25 -1.32
CA GLN A 65 -7.39 2.16 -0.43
C GLN A 65 -6.20 1.74 0.46
N ILE A 66 -5.02 1.50 -0.16
CA ILE A 66 -3.82 1.08 0.56
C ILE A 66 -3.28 2.19 1.46
N GLN A 67 -3.35 3.47 1.07
CA GLN A 67 -2.87 4.59 1.89
C GLN A 67 -3.49 4.59 3.29
N GLY A 68 -4.80 4.31 3.38
CA GLY A 68 -5.54 4.23 4.64
C GLY A 68 -5.33 2.93 5.45
N TRP A 69 -4.54 1.97 4.94
CA TRP A 69 -4.28 0.72 5.65
C TRP A 69 -3.27 0.88 6.78
N SER A 70 -3.48 0.08 7.83
CA SER A 70 -2.50 -0.11 8.89
C SER A 70 -1.20 -0.70 8.34
N ARG A 71 -0.11 -0.53 9.08
CA ARG A 71 1.20 -1.08 8.72
C ARG A 71 1.14 -2.61 8.55
N GLU A 72 0.38 -3.29 9.38
CA GLU A 72 0.19 -4.75 9.34
C GLU A 72 -0.52 -5.20 8.07
N LYS A 73 -1.59 -4.51 7.66
CA LYS A 73 -2.28 -4.80 6.39
C LYS A 73 -1.35 -4.60 5.18
N LYS A 74 -0.56 -3.53 5.17
CA LYS A 74 0.45 -3.29 4.13
C LYS A 74 1.50 -4.40 4.11
N LYS A 75 1.96 -4.85 5.28
CA LYS A 75 2.91 -5.96 5.40
C LYS A 75 2.32 -7.28 4.90
N ALA A 76 1.08 -7.61 5.27
CA ALA A 76 0.39 -8.79 4.78
C ALA A 76 0.25 -8.77 3.25
N LEU A 77 -0.05 -7.61 2.66
CA LEU A 77 -0.08 -7.42 1.22
C LEU A 77 1.30 -7.64 0.57
N ILE A 78 2.36 -7.09 1.15
CA ILE A 78 3.74 -7.24 0.66
C ILE A 78 4.19 -8.70 0.66
N VAL A 79 3.85 -9.46 1.72
CA VAL A 79 4.24 -10.88 1.86
C VAL A 79 3.33 -11.80 1.02
N GLY A 80 2.17 -11.32 0.56
CA GLY A 80 1.19 -12.14 -0.16
C GLY A 80 0.30 -12.98 0.76
N GLU A 81 0.24 -12.66 2.06
CA GLU A 81 -0.63 -13.34 3.02
C GLU A 81 -2.04 -12.74 3.02
N PHE A 82 -2.84 -13.14 2.03
CA PHE A 82 -4.22 -12.65 1.85
C PHE A 82 -5.16 -13.10 2.99
N ASP A 83 -4.88 -14.23 3.64
CA ASP A 83 -5.64 -14.72 4.80
C ASP A 83 -5.48 -13.78 6.00
N ALA A 84 -4.23 -13.39 6.30
CA ALA A 84 -3.93 -12.41 7.33
C ALA A 84 -4.54 -11.03 7.01
N LEU A 85 -4.54 -10.62 5.73
CA LEU A 85 -5.17 -9.36 5.30
C LEU A 85 -6.67 -9.35 5.61
N THR A 86 -7.36 -10.47 5.36
CA THR A 86 -8.79 -10.63 5.61
C THR A 86 -9.08 -10.56 7.10
N ASN A 87 -8.33 -11.29 7.92
CA ASN A 87 -8.44 -11.26 9.38
C ASN A 87 -8.18 -9.86 9.98
N LEU A 88 -7.22 -9.11 9.41
CA LEU A 88 -6.93 -7.73 9.83
C LEU A 88 -8.00 -6.73 9.35
N ALA A 89 -8.77 -7.08 8.31
CA ALA A 89 -9.86 -6.26 7.80
C ALA A 89 -11.14 -6.38 8.65
N GLU A 90 -11.27 -7.43 9.46
CA GLU A 90 -12.44 -7.62 10.30
C GLU A 90 -12.53 -6.59 11.44
N CYS A 91 -13.69 -5.95 11.57
CA CYS A 91 -14.01 -5.12 12.71
C CYS A 91 -14.19 -6.00 13.95
N LYS A 92 -13.19 -5.98 14.85
CA LYS A 92 -13.20 -6.71 16.14
C LYS A 92 -13.82 -5.91 17.30
N ASN A 93 -14.55 -4.83 17.01
CA ASN A 93 -15.19 -4.02 18.05
C ASN A 93 -16.48 -4.68 18.55
N GLU A 94 -16.85 -4.36 19.79
CA GLU A 94 -18.05 -4.91 20.45
C GLU A 94 -19.36 -4.57 19.74
N THR A 95 -19.36 -3.50 18.94
CA THR A 95 -20.51 -3.05 18.13
C THR A 95 -20.61 -3.75 16.77
N SER A 96 -19.67 -4.65 16.45
CA SER A 96 -19.73 -5.43 15.21
C SER A 96 -20.96 -6.32 15.19
N PHE A 97 -21.67 -6.33 14.05
CA PHE A 97 -22.90 -7.09 13.86
C PHE A 97 -22.74 -8.59 14.13
N LYS A 98 -21.52 -9.14 13.98
CA LYS A 98 -21.20 -10.53 14.36
C LYS A 98 -21.44 -10.76 15.86
N TYR A 99 -20.87 -9.92 16.73
CA TYR A 99 -20.99 -10.06 18.19
C TYR A 99 -22.35 -9.61 18.74
N TYR A 100 -23.10 -8.79 17.99
CA TYR A 100 -24.48 -8.42 18.36
C TYR A 100 -25.44 -9.62 18.34
N LYS A 101 -25.26 -10.59 17.44
CA LYS A 101 -26.12 -11.78 17.38
C LYS A 101 -25.84 -12.80 18.48
N GLU A 102 -24.61 -12.89 18.97
CA GLU A 102 -24.22 -13.87 20.01
C GLU A 102 -24.72 -13.50 21.42
N LYS A 103 -25.20 -12.26 21.61
CA LYS A 103 -25.81 -11.79 22.87
C LYS A 103 -27.34 -11.98 22.96
N LYS A 104 -27.99 -12.59 21.96
CA LYS A 104 -29.41 -12.93 21.97
C LYS A 104 -29.60 -14.45 22.05
#